data_AF-A0A498KTZ4-F1
#
_entry.id   AF-A0A498KTZ4-F1
#
_cell.length_a   1.000
_cell.length_b   1.000
_cell.length_c   1.000
_cell.angle_alpha   90.00
_cell.angle_beta   90.00
_cell.angle_gamma   90.00
#
_symmetry.space_group_name_H-M   'P 1'
#
loop_
_entity.id
_entity.type
_entity.pdbx_description
1 polymer ?
#
loop_
_entity_poly.entity_id
_entity_poly.type
_entity_poly.pdbx_seq_one_letter_code
_entity_poly.pdbx_strand_id
1 'polypeptide(L)'
;MSTQEQQFELDDYFPTTAWLTRYQHALDDSQELEDTGEGWGVGWNGDFVFEMLNLPIEERTVNDLPEEVWEALEQGITQLPEDTLETVLEDAPEDVADGIEARDGPLPERAAQELLETKISEAPEKVWPGLRRVMPDIMDDLLTELEENVTDDGTVYAWIGLEDGGCYDTTTMDTLDERDHGFVLTGDFDQWVDLVNGDLDVVEAIMSGKLELDGDMQKILQYSDAALTMTDVASDLDKRFLF
;
A
#
# COMPACT_ATOMS: atom_id res chain seq x y z
N MET A 1 -1.18 15.42 30.94
CA MET A 1 -0.93 15.74 29.53
C MET A 1 -1.69 14.68 28.77
N SER A 2 -2.73 15.06 28.04
CA SER A 2 -3.51 14.10 27.27
C SER A 2 -2.61 13.56 26.17
N THR A 3 -2.27 12.29 26.25
CA THR A 3 -1.85 11.51 25.09
C THR A 3 -3.03 11.63 24.13
N GLN A 4 -2.92 12.48 23.11
CA GLN A 4 -3.78 12.33 21.95
C GLN A 4 -3.43 10.93 21.44
N GLU A 5 -4.40 10.01 21.50
CA GLU A 5 -4.39 8.84 20.64
C GLU A 5 -4.18 9.39 19.23
N GLN A 6 -2.94 9.35 18.73
CA GLN A 6 -2.70 9.55 17.33
C GLN A 6 -3.33 8.33 16.68
N GLN A 7 -4.55 8.52 16.19
CA GLN A 7 -5.17 7.57 15.29
C GLN A 7 -4.32 7.65 14.03
N PHE A 8 -3.37 6.74 13.91
CA PHE A 8 -2.54 6.64 12.73
C PHE A 8 -3.40 5.96 11.66
N GLU A 9 -4.02 6.76 10.81
CA GLU A 9 -4.82 6.26 9.70
C GLU A 9 -3.91 5.97 8.51
N LEU A 10 -4.17 4.87 7.80
CA LEU A 10 -3.38 4.46 6.64
C LEU A 10 -3.55 5.37 5.42
N ASP A 11 -4.45 6.34 5.53
CA ASP A 11 -4.83 7.34 4.55
C ASP A 11 -3.66 8.02 3.83
N ASP A 12 -2.53 8.23 4.49
CA ASP A 12 -1.35 8.86 3.88
C ASP A 12 -0.36 7.85 3.28
N TYR A 13 -0.55 6.53 3.44
CA TYR A 13 0.42 5.54 2.99
C TYR A 13 0.05 4.95 1.63
N PHE A 14 0.85 5.25 0.62
CA PHE A 14 0.79 4.58 -0.67
C PHE A 14 1.45 3.19 -0.59
N PRO A 15 0.88 2.13 -1.21
CA PRO A 15 -0.35 2.08 -2.01
C PRO A 15 -1.56 1.45 -1.27
N THR A 16 -1.80 1.81 -0.01
CA THR A 16 -2.87 1.17 0.80
C THR A 16 -4.28 1.47 0.25
N THR A 17 -5.24 0.61 0.59
CA THR A 17 -6.67 0.80 0.27
C THR A 17 -7.22 2.12 0.79
N ALA A 18 -6.74 2.56 1.96
CA ALA A 18 -7.10 3.85 2.55
C ALA A 18 -6.63 5.02 1.69
N TRP A 19 -5.38 4.99 1.22
CA TRP A 19 -4.87 5.99 0.27
C TRP A 19 -5.64 5.94 -1.07
N LEU A 20 -5.96 4.73 -1.57
CA LEU A 20 -6.72 4.55 -2.80
C LEU A 20 -8.12 5.17 -2.71
N THR A 21 -8.79 5.02 -1.56
CA THR A 21 -10.08 5.65 -1.29
C THR A 21 -9.98 7.19 -1.30
N ARG A 22 -8.91 7.75 -0.75
CA ARG A 22 -8.66 9.20 -0.84
C ARG A 22 -8.38 9.64 -2.28
N TYR A 23 -7.65 8.83 -3.04
CA TYR A 23 -7.38 9.08 -4.44
C TYR A 23 -8.68 9.11 -5.26
N GLN A 24 -9.59 8.16 -5.04
CA GLN A 24 -10.92 8.19 -5.64
C GLN A 24 -11.64 9.52 -5.38
N HIS A 25 -11.72 9.94 -4.13
CA HIS A 25 -12.40 11.19 -3.77
C HIS A 25 -11.75 12.40 -4.42
N ALA A 26 -10.41 12.43 -4.48
CA ALA A 26 -9.68 13.51 -5.12
C ALA A 26 -9.90 13.55 -6.65
N LEU A 27 -10.02 12.39 -7.30
CA LEU A 27 -10.37 12.31 -8.71
C LEU A 27 -11.81 12.79 -8.96
N ASP A 28 -12.77 12.34 -8.16
CA ASP A 28 -14.19 12.71 -8.30
C ASP A 28 -14.44 14.20 -8.01
N ASP A 29 -13.66 14.81 -7.11
CA ASP A 29 -13.71 16.25 -6.81
C ASP A 29 -12.92 17.12 -7.80
N SER A 30 -12.19 16.53 -8.75
CA SER A 30 -11.33 17.26 -9.69
C SER A 30 -12.13 17.82 -10.88
N GLN A 31 -12.38 19.12 -10.86
CA GLN A 31 -12.99 19.82 -12.00
C GLN A 31 -12.16 19.70 -13.28
N GLU A 32 -10.83 19.65 -13.16
CA GLU A 32 -9.95 19.49 -14.31
C GLU A 32 -10.09 18.10 -14.93
N LEU A 33 -10.31 17.06 -14.11
CA LEU A 33 -10.58 15.72 -14.62
C LEU A 33 -11.96 15.63 -15.27
N GLU A 34 -12.98 16.27 -14.68
CA GLU A 34 -14.32 16.38 -15.29
C GLU A 34 -14.23 17.00 -16.69
N ASP A 35 -13.48 18.10 -16.83
CA ASP A 35 -13.32 18.81 -18.10
C ASP A 35 -12.48 18.03 -19.12
N THR A 36 -11.34 17.48 -18.70
CA THR A 36 -10.40 16.78 -19.61
C THR A 36 -10.84 15.36 -19.95
N GLY A 37 -11.60 14.73 -19.06
CA GLY A 37 -12.14 13.38 -19.19
C GLY A 37 -13.53 13.29 -19.81
N GLU A 38 -14.15 14.40 -20.23
CA GLU A 38 -15.49 14.39 -20.86
C GLU A 38 -15.55 13.36 -22.02
N GLY A 39 -16.45 12.39 -21.91
CA GLY A 39 -16.63 11.30 -22.87
C GLY A 39 -15.69 10.09 -22.70
N TRP A 40 -14.78 10.10 -21.73
CA TRP A 40 -14.01 8.92 -21.33
C TRP A 40 -14.94 7.82 -20.82
N GLY A 41 -14.72 6.55 -21.16
CA GLY A 41 -15.61 5.45 -20.76
C GLY A 41 -17.04 5.50 -21.32
N VAL A 42 -17.44 6.55 -22.05
CA VAL A 42 -18.82 6.65 -22.57
C VAL A 42 -19.00 5.74 -23.78
N GLY A 43 -19.65 4.59 -23.54
CA GLY A 43 -19.95 3.59 -24.57
C GLY A 43 -18.82 2.60 -24.85
N TRP A 44 -17.82 2.53 -23.96
CA TRP A 44 -16.69 1.61 -23.99
C TRP A 44 -16.10 1.51 -22.56
N ASN A 45 -15.37 0.45 -22.19
CA ASN A 45 -14.86 0.34 -20.81
C ASN A 45 -13.66 1.29 -20.60
N GLY A 46 -13.81 2.30 -19.73
CA GLY A 46 -12.78 3.28 -19.38
C GLY A 46 -11.99 2.95 -18.11
N ASP A 47 -12.32 1.86 -17.43
CA ASP A 47 -11.73 1.52 -16.15
C ASP A 47 -10.27 1.07 -16.32
N PHE A 48 -9.46 1.38 -15.31
CA PHE A 48 -8.05 0.98 -15.25
C PHE A 48 -7.84 -0.09 -14.19
N VAL A 49 -6.87 -0.95 -14.47
CA VAL A 49 -6.11 -1.63 -13.42
C VAL A 49 -4.69 -1.06 -13.40
N PHE A 50 -4.26 -0.62 -12.23
CA PHE A 50 -2.88 -0.28 -11.94
C PHE A 50 -2.21 -1.52 -11.37
N GLU A 51 -1.27 -2.08 -12.13
CA GLU A 51 -0.46 -3.24 -11.74
C GLU A 51 0.92 -2.76 -11.27
N MET A 52 1.11 -2.79 -9.96
CA MET A 52 2.33 -2.38 -9.28
C MET A 52 3.15 -3.62 -8.98
N LEU A 53 4.24 -3.83 -9.73
CA LEU A 53 5.11 -4.98 -9.61
C LEU A 53 6.24 -4.73 -8.61
N ASN A 54 6.82 -5.81 -8.09
CA ASN A 54 8.10 -5.81 -7.38
C ASN A 54 8.12 -4.87 -6.16
N LEU A 55 7.04 -4.86 -5.36
CA LEU A 55 7.08 -4.21 -4.05
C LEU A 55 8.27 -4.79 -3.25
N PRO A 56 9.07 -3.96 -2.56
CA PRO A 56 10.32 -4.42 -1.94
C PRO A 56 10.09 -5.15 -0.60
N ILE A 57 9.00 -5.92 -0.49
CA ILE A 57 8.60 -6.69 0.70
C ILE A 57 9.57 -7.84 1.03
N GLU A 58 10.30 -8.33 0.02
CA GLU A 58 11.30 -9.39 0.16
C GLU A 58 12.67 -8.88 0.61
N GLU A 59 12.95 -7.61 0.34
CA GLU A 59 14.24 -6.96 0.61
C GLU A 59 14.23 -6.14 1.88
N ARG A 60 13.05 -5.68 2.31
CA ARG A 60 12.84 -4.85 3.49
C ARG A 60 12.32 -5.66 4.68
N THR A 61 12.65 -5.14 5.85
CA THR A 61 12.17 -5.63 7.15
C THR A 61 11.15 -4.67 7.72
N VAL A 62 10.44 -5.09 8.77
CA VAL A 62 9.52 -4.21 9.51
C VAL A 62 10.25 -2.97 10.04
N ASN A 63 11.54 -3.05 10.31
CA ASN A 63 12.37 -1.91 10.73
C ASN A 63 12.69 -0.90 9.62
N ASP A 64 12.43 -1.23 8.36
CA ASP A 64 12.58 -0.33 7.21
C ASP A 64 11.29 0.42 6.87
N LEU A 65 10.21 0.16 7.61
CA LEU A 65 8.96 0.91 7.54
C LEU A 65 9.16 2.37 8.03
N PRO A 66 8.19 3.25 7.81
CA PRO A 66 8.21 4.61 8.37
C PRO A 66 8.43 4.62 9.90
N GLU A 67 9.18 5.61 10.39
CA GLU A 67 9.66 5.69 11.79
C GLU A 67 8.54 5.54 12.81
N GLU A 68 7.44 6.25 12.56
CA GLU A 68 6.24 6.22 13.36
C GLU A 68 5.60 4.82 13.49
N VAL A 69 5.76 3.97 12.48
CA VAL A 69 5.18 2.62 12.44
C VAL A 69 6.01 1.66 13.27
N TRP A 70 7.32 1.58 12.99
CA TRP A 70 8.17 0.63 13.70
C TRP A 70 8.45 1.07 15.14
N GLU A 71 8.53 2.37 15.42
CA GLU A 71 8.64 2.87 16.80
C GLU A 71 7.38 2.53 17.61
N ALA A 72 6.19 2.60 17.00
CA ALA A 72 4.95 2.22 17.67
C ALA A 72 4.96 0.73 18.04
N LEU A 73 5.46 -0.15 17.16
CA LEU A 73 5.62 -1.57 17.45
C LEU A 73 6.65 -1.82 18.56
N GLU A 74 7.83 -1.21 18.46
CA GLU A 74 8.90 -1.34 19.45
C GLU A 74 8.42 -0.89 20.83
N GLN A 75 7.82 0.29 20.90
CA GLN A 75 7.26 0.83 22.13
C GLN A 75 6.11 -0.03 22.66
N GLY A 76 5.24 -0.50 21.78
CA GLY A 76 4.14 -1.40 22.10
C GLY A 76 4.63 -2.64 22.83
N ILE A 77 5.64 -3.32 22.30
CA ILE A 77 6.18 -4.56 22.87
C ILE A 77 7.03 -4.27 24.12
N THR A 78 7.93 -3.29 24.06
CA THR A 78 8.88 -3.02 25.16
C THR A 78 8.21 -2.48 26.41
N GLN A 79 7.04 -1.86 26.29
CA GLN A 79 6.25 -1.36 27.42
C GLN A 79 5.29 -2.40 28.01
N LEU A 80 5.13 -3.57 27.38
CA LEU A 80 4.30 -4.63 27.95
C LEU A 80 4.90 -5.15 29.28
N PRO A 81 4.07 -5.42 30.29
CA PRO A 81 4.51 -6.16 31.48
C PRO A 81 5.09 -7.51 31.08
N GLU A 82 6.18 -7.93 31.73
CA GLU A 82 6.88 -9.19 31.43
C GLU A 82 5.92 -10.40 31.50
N ASP A 83 5.09 -10.51 32.54
CA ASP A 83 4.08 -11.58 32.66
C ASP A 83 3.08 -11.59 31.48
N THR A 84 2.71 -10.41 30.96
CA THR A 84 1.82 -10.30 29.80
C THR A 84 2.54 -10.77 28.53
N LEU A 85 3.79 -10.36 28.35
CA LEU A 85 4.59 -10.76 27.20
C LEU A 85 4.88 -12.27 27.22
N GLU A 86 5.20 -12.84 28.38
CA GLU A 86 5.34 -14.30 28.54
C GLU A 86 4.07 -15.03 28.10
N THR A 87 2.90 -14.55 28.53
CA THR A 87 1.60 -15.11 28.12
C THR A 87 1.38 -14.99 26.61
N VAL A 88 1.73 -13.84 26.02
CA VAL A 88 1.61 -13.61 24.57
C VAL A 88 2.52 -14.59 23.81
N LEU A 89 3.73 -14.84 24.29
CA LEU A 89 4.71 -15.72 23.65
C LEU A 89 4.43 -17.22 23.79
N GLU A 90 3.50 -17.65 24.66
CA GLU A 90 3.15 -19.08 24.80
C GLU A 90 2.67 -19.72 23.48
N ASP A 91 2.00 -18.92 22.64
CA ASP A 91 1.46 -19.33 21.34
C ASP A 91 2.31 -18.82 20.16
N ALA A 92 3.54 -18.34 20.41
CA ALA A 92 4.41 -17.82 19.36
C ALA A 92 4.82 -18.93 18.37
N PRO A 93 4.97 -18.59 17.07
CA PRO A 93 5.61 -19.46 16.09
C PRO A 93 7.01 -19.93 16.56
N GLU A 94 7.39 -21.16 16.21
CA GLU A 94 8.65 -21.79 16.67
C GLU A 94 9.88 -20.98 16.26
N ASP A 95 9.90 -20.47 15.03
CA ASP A 95 10.96 -19.63 14.49
C ASP A 95 11.09 -18.28 15.22
N VAL A 96 9.97 -17.64 15.54
CA VAL A 96 9.95 -16.41 16.35
C VAL A 96 10.47 -16.70 17.77
N ALA A 97 10.03 -17.78 18.40
CA ALA A 97 10.48 -18.16 19.74
C ALA A 97 11.98 -18.44 19.76
N ASP A 98 12.48 -19.24 18.80
CA ASP A 98 13.90 -19.55 18.63
C ASP A 98 14.74 -18.27 18.41
N GLY A 99 14.24 -17.35 17.59
CA GLY A 99 14.86 -16.06 17.34
C GLY A 99 14.99 -15.22 18.61
N ILE A 100 13.92 -15.13 19.39
CA ILE A 100 13.92 -14.43 20.69
C ILE A 100 14.94 -15.07 21.65
N GLU A 101 14.96 -16.39 21.76
CA GLU A 101 15.89 -17.13 22.64
C GLU A 101 17.36 -16.97 22.24
N ALA A 102 17.66 -16.82 20.95
CA ALA A 102 19.01 -16.63 20.45
C ALA A 102 19.63 -15.26 20.79
N ARG A 103 18.81 -14.29 21.21
CA ARG A 103 19.25 -12.93 21.57
C ARG A 103 19.56 -12.80 23.05
N ASP A 104 20.46 -11.89 23.37
CA ASP A 104 20.79 -11.52 24.75
C ASP A 104 20.01 -10.27 25.18
N GLY A 105 19.55 -10.24 26.44
CA GLY A 105 18.91 -9.05 27.03
C GLY A 105 17.53 -9.32 27.62
N PRO A 106 16.85 -8.27 28.10
CA PRO A 106 15.48 -8.33 28.60
C PRO A 106 14.52 -8.92 27.56
N LEU A 107 13.55 -9.73 28.01
CA LEU A 107 12.57 -10.37 27.11
C LEU A 107 11.85 -9.38 26.17
N PRO A 108 11.40 -8.19 26.63
CA PRO A 108 10.73 -7.24 25.74
C PRO A 108 11.62 -6.68 24.64
N GLU A 109 12.90 -6.41 24.93
CA GLU A 109 13.86 -5.91 23.94
C GLU A 109 14.15 -6.98 22.87
N ARG A 110 14.30 -8.25 23.28
CA ARG A 110 14.52 -9.37 22.36
C ARG A 110 13.31 -9.63 21.47
N ALA A 111 12.10 -9.59 22.04
CA ALA A 111 10.85 -9.76 21.30
C ALA A 111 10.63 -8.65 20.27
N ALA A 112 10.88 -7.39 20.66
CA ALA A 112 10.80 -6.26 19.73
C ALA A 112 11.79 -6.41 18.57
N GLN A 113 13.05 -6.75 18.85
CA GLN A 113 14.07 -6.94 17.81
C GLN A 113 13.72 -8.09 16.84
N GLU A 114 13.24 -9.23 17.34
CA GLU A 114 12.84 -10.34 16.46
C GLU A 114 11.73 -9.93 15.48
N LEU A 115 10.73 -9.19 15.96
CA LEU A 115 9.62 -8.74 15.13
C LEU A 115 10.04 -7.62 14.17
N LEU A 116 10.90 -6.70 14.60
CA LEU A 116 11.42 -5.61 13.75
C LEU A 116 12.33 -6.12 12.63
N GLU A 117 13.13 -7.15 12.90
CA GLU A 117 14.04 -7.74 11.91
C GLU A 117 13.35 -8.72 10.96
N THR A 118 12.05 -8.98 11.15
CA THR A 118 11.25 -9.82 10.26
C THR A 118 11.12 -9.16 8.89
N LYS A 119 11.36 -9.93 7.82
CA LYS A 119 11.05 -9.50 6.46
C LYS A 119 9.57 -9.17 6.35
N ILE A 120 9.23 -8.12 5.61
CA ILE A 120 7.84 -7.72 5.44
C ILE A 120 7.02 -8.87 4.85
N SER A 121 7.53 -9.58 3.83
CA SER A 121 6.83 -10.72 3.23
C SER A 121 6.58 -11.91 4.19
N GLU A 122 7.38 -12.05 5.24
CA GLU A 122 7.21 -13.10 6.26
C GLU A 122 6.37 -12.64 7.46
N ALA A 123 6.07 -11.34 7.57
CA ALA A 123 5.38 -10.78 8.73
C ALA A 123 4.00 -11.41 9.00
N PRO A 124 3.14 -11.69 8.00
CA PRO A 124 1.85 -12.34 8.24
C PRO A 124 1.97 -13.70 8.93
N GLU A 125 2.98 -14.49 8.54
CA GLU A 125 3.21 -15.83 9.10
C GLU A 125 3.79 -15.79 10.51
N LYS A 126 4.54 -14.72 10.83
CA LYS A 126 5.18 -14.52 12.14
C LYS A 126 4.31 -13.77 13.15
N VAL A 127 3.11 -13.36 12.76
CA VAL A 127 2.17 -12.66 13.64
C VAL A 127 1.02 -13.60 14.03
N TRP A 128 0.97 -13.97 15.30
CA TRP A 128 -0.02 -14.89 15.85
C TRP A 128 -1.15 -14.16 16.58
N PRO A 129 -2.29 -14.83 16.87
CA PRO A 129 -3.43 -14.19 17.53
C PRO A 129 -3.13 -13.60 18.92
N GLY A 130 -2.09 -14.07 19.61
CA GLY A 130 -1.63 -13.48 20.87
C GLY A 130 -1.06 -12.08 20.66
N LEU A 131 -0.15 -11.94 19.69
CA LEU A 131 0.47 -10.68 19.31
C LEU A 131 -0.57 -9.70 18.72
N ARG A 132 -1.46 -10.16 17.83
CA ARG A 132 -2.52 -9.30 17.24
C ARG A 132 -3.39 -8.58 18.27
N ARG A 133 -3.58 -9.17 19.44
CA ARG A 133 -4.40 -8.55 20.51
C ARG A 133 -3.72 -7.43 21.28
N VAL A 134 -2.39 -7.35 21.20
CA VAL A 134 -1.59 -6.41 22.00
C VAL A 134 -0.77 -5.45 21.15
N MET A 135 -0.70 -5.67 19.84
CA MET A 135 0.00 -4.79 18.91
C MET A 135 -0.78 -3.49 18.66
N PRO A 136 -0.09 -2.41 18.24
CA PRO A 136 -0.75 -1.18 17.82
C PRO A 136 -1.70 -1.40 16.62
N ASP A 137 -2.85 -0.71 16.61
CA ASP A 137 -3.87 -0.83 15.56
C ASP A 137 -3.30 -0.62 14.15
N ILE A 138 -2.44 0.40 13.96
CA ILE A 138 -1.79 0.65 12.66
C ILE A 138 -1.03 -0.56 12.12
N MET A 139 -0.41 -1.37 12.98
CA MET A 139 0.32 -2.55 12.51
C MET A 139 -0.65 -3.68 12.13
N ASP A 140 -1.79 -3.81 12.82
CA ASP A 140 -2.83 -4.77 12.44
C ASP A 140 -3.46 -4.39 11.10
N ASP A 141 -3.69 -3.10 10.87
CA ASP A 141 -4.16 -2.56 9.60
C ASP A 141 -3.14 -2.79 8.47
N LEU A 142 -1.85 -2.53 8.70
CA LEU A 142 -0.79 -2.78 7.70
C LEU A 142 -0.62 -4.26 7.37
N LEU A 143 -0.76 -5.15 8.36
CA LEU A 143 -0.76 -6.58 8.11
C LEU A 143 -1.96 -7.00 7.29
N THR A 144 -3.15 -6.45 7.57
CA THR A 144 -4.34 -6.70 6.78
C THR A 144 -4.14 -6.25 5.34
N GLU A 145 -3.57 -5.07 5.12
CA GLU A 145 -3.23 -4.58 3.76
C GLU A 145 -2.24 -5.50 3.04
N LEU A 146 -1.21 -6.00 3.73
CA LEU A 146 -0.26 -6.94 3.16
C LEU A 146 -0.91 -8.29 2.84
N GLU A 147 -1.75 -8.82 3.73
CA GLU A 147 -2.43 -10.12 3.59
C GLU A 147 -3.50 -10.10 2.49
N GLU A 148 -4.22 -8.99 2.35
CA GLU A 148 -5.38 -8.90 1.46
C GLU A 148 -5.06 -8.25 0.11
N ASN A 149 -4.03 -7.40 0.01
CA ASN A 149 -3.81 -6.57 -1.18
C ASN A 149 -2.47 -6.77 -1.87
N VAL A 150 -1.55 -7.55 -1.29
CA VAL A 150 -0.23 -7.83 -1.86
C VAL A 150 -0.10 -9.32 -2.14
N THR A 151 0.16 -9.68 -3.38
CA THR A 151 0.38 -11.06 -3.77
C THR A 151 1.71 -11.60 -3.23
N ASP A 152 1.86 -12.93 -3.23
CA ASP A 152 3.09 -13.62 -2.81
C ASP A 152 4.35 -13.17 -3.60
N ASP A 153 4.19 -12.66 -4.83
CA ASP A 153 5.28 -12.14 -5.65
C ASP A 153 5.49 -10.62 -5.53
N GLY A 154 4.80 -9.97 -4.57
CA GLY A 154 4.94 -8.55 -4.30
C GLY A 154 4.27 -7.68 -5.36
N THR A 155 3.10 -8.09 -5.83
CA THR A 155 2.27 -7.33 -6.78
C THR A 155 1.04 -6.77 -6.08
N VAL A 156 0.67 -5.53 -6.43
CA VAL A 156 -0.61 -4.93 -6.02
C VAL A 156 -1.43 -4.59 -7.27
N TYR A 157 -2.70 -4.97 -7.25
CA TYR A 157 -3.68 -4.58 -8.26
C TYR A 157 -4.65 -3.56 -7.68
N ALA A 158 -4.65 -2.34 -8.21
CA ALA A 158 -5.65 -1.33 -7.87
C ALA A 158 -6.55 -1.06 -9.08
N TRP A 159 -7.84 -1.30 -8.94
CA TRP A 159 -8.84 -1.01 -9.96
C TRP A 159 -9.45 0.37 -9.73
N ILE A 160 -9.54 1.16 -10.81
CA ILE A 160 -10.08 2.52 -10.81
C ILE A 160 -11.24 2.58 -11.81
N GLY A 161 -12.44 2.80 -11.30
CA GLY A 161 -13.65 2.97 -12.11
C GLY A 161 -13.77 4.38 -12.64
N LEU A 162 -13.67 4.57 -13.96
CA LEU A 162 -13.69 5.89 -14.60
C LEU A 162 -14.76 5.99 -15.69
N GLU A 163 -15.61 7.00 -15.58
CA GLU A 163 -16.60 7.32 -16.61
C GLU A 163 -16.86 8.82 -16.67
N ASP A 164 -16.86 9.37 -17.89
CA ASP A 164 -17.24 10.75 -18.23
C ASP A 164 -16.54 11.84 -17.38
N GLY A 165 -15.25 11.64 -17.08
CA GLY A 165 -14.44 12.57 -16.30
C GLY A 165 -14.57 12.46 -14.78
N GLY A 166 -15.32 11.47 -14.28
CA GLY A 166 -15.44 11.16 -12.85
C GLY A 166 -14.83 9.81 -12.47
N CYS A 167 -14.60 9.62 -11.17
CA CYS A 167 -14.15 8.36 -10.59
C CYS A 167 -15.23 7.79 -9.68
N TYR A 168 -15.94 6.77 -10.14
CA TYR A 168 -17.16 6.30 -9.47
C TYR A 168 -16.90 5.27 -8.37
N ASP A 169 -15.79 4.54 -8.43
CA ASP A 169 -15.41 3.52 -7.45
C ASP A 169 -13.91 3.18 -7.56
N THR A 170 -13.32 2.71 -6.47
CA THR A 170 -11.95 2.15 -6.46
C THR A 170 -11.91 0.92 -5.54
N THR A 171 -11.04 -0.03 -5.87
CA THR A 171 -10.80 -1.20 -5.01
C THR A 171 -9.43 -1.79 -5.30
N THR A 172 -8.86 -2.48 -4.32
CA THR A 172 -7.81 -3.46 -4.57
C THR A 172 -8.40 -4.77 -5.10
N MET A 173 -7.56 -5.60 -5.72
CA MET A 173 -7.95 -6.90 -6.27
C MET A 173 -6.85 -7.93 -6.03
N ASP A 174 -7.23 -9.21 -5.99
CA ASP A 174 -6.29 -10.32 -5.87
C ASP A 174 -5.65 -10.67 -7.22
N THR A 175 -6.39 -10.44 -8.31
CA THR A 175 -6.00 -10.82 -9.67
C THR A 175 -6.54 -9.84 -10.70
N LEU A 176 -5.84 -9.74 -11.83
CA LEU A 176 -6.19 -8.83 -12.92
C LEU A 176 -7.63 -9.03 -13.47
N ASP A 177 -8.12 -10.27 -13.49
CA ASP A 177 -9.41 -10.64 -14.10
C ASP A 177 -10.61 -10.53 -13.13
N GLU A 178 -10.41 -10.04 -11.90
CA GLU A 178 -11.48 -9.95 -10.91
C GLU A 178 -12.58 -8.96 -11.30
N ARG A 179 -12.19 -7.86 -11.97
CA ARG A 179 -13.12 -6.85 -12.52
C ARG A 179 -12.86 -6.59 -13.99
N ASP A 180 -13.96 -6.29 -14.71
CA ASP A 180 -13.88 -5.82 -16.08
C ASP A 180 -13.09 -4.50 -16.13
N HIS A 181 -12.16 -4.39 -17.06
CA HIS A 181 -11.33 -3.21 -17.25
C HIS A 181 -11.07 -2.95 -18.75
N GLY A 182 -10.83 -1.68 -19.09
CA GLY A 182 -10.46 -1.26 -20.43
C GLY A 182 -8.95 -1.17 -20.63
N PHE A 183 -8.22 -0.91 -19.55
CA PHE A 183 -6.78 -0.69 -19.56
C PHE A 183 -6.08 -1.32 -18.38
N VAL A 184 -4.83 -1.69 -18.60
CA VAL A 184 -3.90 -2.10 -17.55
C VAL A 184 -2.64 -1.25 -17.70
N LEU A 185 -2.30 -0.48 -16.68
CA LEU A 185 -1.02 0.23 -16.61
C LEU A 185 -0.13 -0.56 -15.66
N THR A 186 1.00 -1.05 -16.16
CA THR A 186 1.94 -1.90 -15.43
C THR A 186 3.28 -1.19 -15.25
N GLY A 187 3.83 -1.27 -14.04
CA GLY A 187 5.13 -0.70 -13.72
C GLY A 187 5.72 -1.27 -12.44
N ASP A 188 7.05 -1.18 -12.30
CA ASP A 188 7.74 -1.49 -11.06
C ASP A 188 7.39 -0.47 -9.97
N PHE A 189 7.40 -0.87 -8.70
CA PHE A 189 7.05 -0.01 -7.57
C PHE A 189 7.81 1.32 -7.57
N ASP A 190 9.12 1.32 -7.84
CA ASP A 190 9.92 2.55 -7.93
C ASP A 190 9.41 3.52 -9.01
N GLN A 191 8.88 3.01 -10.12
CA GLN A 191 8.31 3.84 -11.19
C GLN A 191 6.97 4.44 -10.77
N TRP A 192 6.17 3.69 -10.01
CA TRP A 192 4.94 4.19 -9.40
C TRP A 192 5.22 5.27 -8.35
N VAL A 193 6.28 5.09 -7.55
CA VAL A 193 6.77 6.12 -6.61
C VAL A 193 7.13 7.40 -7.37
N ASP A 194 7.90 7.30 -8.46
CA ASP A 194 8.26 8.46 -9.29
C ASP A 194 7.01 9.11 -9.92
N LEU A 195 6.05 8.31 -10.41
CA LEU A 195 4.80 8.78 -11.02
C LEU A 195 3.94 9.55 -10.01
N VAL A 196 3.73 8.96 -8.84
CA VAL A 196 2.89 9.53 -7.77
C VAL A 196 3.59 10.74 -7.13
N ASN A 197 4.91 10.86 -7.17
CA ASN A 197 5.62 12.08 -6.78
C ASN A 197 5.61 13.19 -7.85
N GLY A 198 5.17 12.89 -9.07
CA GLY A 198 5.25 13.82 -10.21
C GLY A 198 6.67 13.94 -10.81
N ASP A 199 7.59 13.04 -10.46
CA ASP A 199 8.95 12.96 -11.00
C ASP A 199 8.99 12.21 -12.35
N LEU A 200 7.93 11.48 -12.69
CA LEU A 200 7.76 10.76 -13.95
C LEU A 200 6.46 11.18 -14.64
N ASP A 201 6.55 11.58 -15.92
CA ASP A 201 5.39 11.83 -16.78
C ASP A 201 4.85 10.51 -17.34
N VAL A 202 3.55 10.25 -17.15
CA VAL A 202 2.91 8.97 -17.54
C VAL A 202 3.00 8.70 -19.03
N VAL A 203 2.85 9.72 -19.87
CA VAL A 203 2.86 9.58 -21.33
C VAL A 203 4.29 9.30 -21.80
N GLU A 204 5.27 10.02 -21.28
CA GLU A 204 6.69 9.77 -21.57
C GLU A 204 7.10 8.36 -21.11
N ALA A 205 6.64 7.93 -19.93
CA ALA A 205 6.95 6.62 -19.38
C ALA A 205 6.41 5.49 -20.26
N ILE A 206 5.16 5.59 -20.72
CA ILE A 206 4.57 4.64 -21.66
C ILE A 206 5.31 4.66 -23.00
N MET A 207 5.57 5.85 -23.56
CA MET A 207 6.24 5.99 -24.86
C MET A 207 7.69 5.47 -24.86
N SER A 208 8.38 5.58 -23.73
CA SER A 208 9.74 5.06 -23.56
C SER A 208 9.79 3.57 -23.20
N GLY A 209 8.63 2.96 -22.89
CA GLY A 209 8.53 1.57 -22.45
C GLY A 209 8.99 1.35 -21.02
N LYS A 210 9.03 2.40 -20.19
CA LYS A 210 9.25 2.28 -18.75
C LYS A 210 8.00 1.73 -18.06
N LEU A 211 6.84 2.26 -18.42
CA LEU A 211 5.53 1.70 -18.06
C LEU A 211 4.96 0.94 -19.26
N GLU A 212 4.30 -0.18 -19.01
CA GLU A 212 3.56 -0.93 -20.02
C GLU A 212 2.07 -0.58 -19.93
N LEU A 213 1.42 -0.45 -21.08
CA LEU A 213 -0.01 -0.16 -21.17
C LEU A 213 -0.67 -1.20 -22.07
N ASP A 214 -1.55 -2.01 -21.50
CA ASP A 214 -2.52 -2.83 -22.24
C ASP A 214 -3.84 -2.04 -22.40
N GLY A 215 -4.45 -2.12 -23.58
CA GLY A 215 -5.68 -1.41 -23.95
C GLY A 215 -5.57 -0.59 -25.25
N ASP A 216 -6.60 0.21 -25.53
CA ASP A 216 -6.66 1.01 -26.77
C ASP A 216 -5.81 2.28 -26.69
N MET A 217 -4.57 2.20 -27.18
CA MET A 217 -3.65 3.32 -27.23
C MET A 217 -4.21 4.56 -27.94
N GLN A 218 -5.13 4.42 -28.92
CA GLN A 218 -5.73 5.59 -29.55
C GLN A 218 -6.63 6.37 -28.58
N LYS A 219 -7.29 5.68 -27.64
CA LYS A 219 -8.05 6.32 -26.58
C LYS A 219 -7.14 7.06 -25.62
N ILE A 220 -6.06 6.42 -25.18
CA ILE A 220 -5.08 7.05 -24.28
C ILE A 220 -4.50 8.33 -24.88
N LEU A 221 -4.11 8.29 -26.16
CA LEU A 221 -3.63 9.49 -26.85
C LEU A 221 -4.72 10.55 -27.11
N GLN A 222 -5.98 10.13 -27.27
CA GLN A 222 -7.10 11.05 -27.43
C GLN A 222 -7.40 11.82 -26.14
N TYR A 223 -7.22 11.18 -24.99
CA TYR A 223 -7.52 11.71 -23.66
C TYR A 223 -6.26 11.83 -22.80
N SER A 224 -5.13 12.17 -23.42
CA SER A 224 -3.84 12.29 -22.70
C SER A 224 -3.90 13.32 -21.58
N ASP A 225 -4.67 14.39 -21.77
CA ASP A 225 -4.85 15.43 -20.76
C ASP A 225 -5.57 14.87 -19.52
N ALA A 226 -6.56 13.97 -19.67
CA ALA A 226 -7.20 13.30 -18.55
C ALA A 226 -6.23 12.37 -17.81
N ALA A 227 -5.43 11.59 -18.56
CA ALA A 227 -4.42 10.71 -17.98
C ALA A 227 -3.34 11.47 -17.19
N LEU A 228 -2.94 12.66 -17.68
CA LEU A 228 -2.03 13.55 -16.97
C LEU A 228 -2.68 14.15 -15.72
N THR A 229 -3.93 14.60 -15.81
CA THR A 229 -4.69 15.11 -14.66
C THR A 229 -4.80 14.07 -13.55
N MET A 230 -5.01 12.79 -13.89
CA MET A 230 -5.04 11.71 -12.90
C MET A 230 -3.72 11.59 -12.11
N THR A 231 -2.58 11.72 -12.79
CA THR A 231 -1.27 11.70 -12.12
C THR A 231 -1.02 12.97 -11.33
N ASP A 232 -1.47 14.12 -11.82
CA ASP A 232 -1.37 15.39 -11.11
C ASP A 232 -2.16 15.34 -9.79
N VAL A 233 -3.38 14.80 -9.82
CA VAL A 233 -4.21 14.58 -8.62
C VAL A 233 -3.50 13.66 -7.62
N ALA A 234 -2.88 12.56 -8.08
CA ALA A 234 -2.10 11.69 -7.20
C ALA A 234 -0.87 12.42 -6.62
N SER A 235 -0.25 13.30 -7.40
CA SER A 235 0.92 14.10 -7.00
C SER A 235 0.61 15.17 -5.96
N ASP A 236 -0.60 15.72 -5.98
CA ASP A 236 -1.06 16.75 -5.04
C ASP A 236 -1.57 16.17 -3.71
N LEU A 237 -1.88 14.87 -3.67
CA LEU A 237 -2.27 14.21 -2.42
C LEU A 237 -1.07 14.08 -1.47
N ASP A 238 -1.34 14.39 -0.19
CA ASP A 238 -0.44 14.06 0.92
C ASP A 238 -0.20 12.54 0.92
N LYS A 239 1.08 12.18 0.99
CA LYS A 239 1.50 10.79 0.87
C LYS A 239 2.84 10.53 1.54
N ARG A 240 2.98 9.28 1.97
CA ARG A 240 4.17 8.61 2.47
C ARG A 240 4.22 7.26 1.78
N PHE A 241 5.41 6.73 1.63
CA PHE A 241 5.59 5.41 1.03
C PHE A 241 5.76 4.41 2.15
N LEU A 242 4.97 3.34 2.10
CA LEU A 242 5.04 2.26 3.08
C LEU A 242 6.36 1.47 2.94
N PHE A 243 6.84 1.34 1.70
CA PHE A 243 8.03 0.59 1.33
C PHE A 243 9.09 1.40 0.60
#